data_AF-A0A4Y7IJA4-F1
#
_entry.id   AF-A0A4Y7IJA4-F1
#
_cell.length_a   1.000
_cell.length_b   1.000
_cell.length_c   1.000
_cell.angle_alpha   90.00
_cell.angle_beta   90.00
_cell.angle_gamma   90.00
#
_symmetry.space_group_name_H-M   'P 1'
#
loop_
_entity.id
_entity.type
_entity.pdbx_description
1 polymer ?
#
loop_
_entity_poly.entity_id
_entity_poly.type
_entity_poly.pdbx_seq_one_letter_code
_entity_poly.pdbx_strand_id
1 'polypeptide(L)'
;MENSILEKLGWTLTVPTAYHFLVRFIKAAVADKELENMVFYLAELGLMQYAMLQYCPSMFAASSVYAAKCALKNTPLWNETLKNYTGFCECQLIECARQLESFHSEAA
;
A
#
# COMPACT_ATOMS: atom_id res chain seq x y z
N MET A 1 22.01 -6.74 21.31
CA MET A 1 20.98 -6.01 20.53
C MET A 1 20.12 -6.97 19.73
N GLU A 2 20.71 -7.87 18.93
CA GLU A 2 19.94 -8.88 18.18
C GLU A 2 19.09 -9.79 19.08
N ASN A 3 19.71 -10.56 19.99
CA ASN A 3 18.97 -11.46 20.89
C ASN A 3 17.87 -10.76 21.70
N SER A 4 18.14 -9.55 22.19
CA SER A 4 17.14 -8.76 22.91
C SER A 4 15.93 -8.38 22.06
N ILE A 5 16.11 -8.13 20.75
CA ILE A 5 15.00 -7.86 19.83
C ILE A 5 14.20 -9.14 19.58
N LEU A 6 14.89 -10.26 19.32
CA LEU A 6 14.26 -11.57 19.08
C LEU A 6 13.41 -12.02 20.27
N GLU A 7 13.93 -11.86 21.48
CA GLU A 7 13.20 -12.15 22.72
C GLU A 7 11.96 -11.27 22.87
N LYS A 8 12.05 -9.96 22.58
CA LYS A 8 10.90 -9.05 22.64
C LYS A 8 9.81 -9.37 21.62
N LEU A 9 10.19 -9.87 20.44
CA LEU A 9 9.25 -10.33 19.41
C LEU A 9 8.72 -11.76 19.66
N GLY A 10 9.17 -12.43 20.74
CA GLY A 10 8.81 -13.81 21.01
C GLY A 10 9.19 -14.76 19.88
N TRP A 11 10.31 -14.48 19.19
CA TRP A 11 10.79 -15.23 18.02
C TRP A 11 9.80 -15.28 16.84
N THR A 12 8.79 -14.42 16.82
CA THR A 12 7.81 -14.32 15.72
C THR A 12 8.30 -13.31 14.68
N LEU A 13 9.06 -13.78 13.70
CA LEU A 13 9.66 -12.95 12.65
C LEU A 13 8.86 -12.94 11.34
N THR A 14 8.02 -13.95 11.12
CA THR A 14 7.25 -14.12 9.90
C THR A 14 5.87 -13.51 10.07
N VAL A 15 5.77 -12.20 9.88
CA VAL A 15 4.51 -11.45 9.87
C VAL A 15 4.20 -10.96 8.44
N PRO A 16 2.92 -10.87 8.06
CA PRO A 16 2.55 -10.34 6.75
C PRO A 16 2.89 -8.85 6.69
N THR A 17 3.81 -8.49 5.81
CA THR A 17 4.16 -7.09 5.51
C THR A 17 3.33 -6.54 4.37
N ALA A 18 3.32 -5.21 4.20
CA ALA A 18 2.63 -4.56 3.09
C ALA A 18 3.07 -5.11 1.73
N TYR A 19 4.36 -5.46 1.59
CA TYR A 19 4.92 -6.03 0.37
C TYR A 19 4.19 -7.29 -0.11
N HIS A 20 3.80 -8.19 0.81
CA HIS A 20 3.07 -9.41 0.45
C HIS A 20 1.74 -9.10 -0.23
N PHE A 21 1.04 -8.07 0.25
CA PHE A 21 -0.22 -7.61 -0.33
C PHE A 21 0.00 -6.80 -1.62
N LEU A 22 1.03 -5.95 -1.66
CA LEU A 22 1.36 -5.12 -2.83
C LEU A 22 1.56 -5.98 -4.08
N VAL A 23 2.42 -6.99 -4.00
CA VAL A 23 2.69 -7.89 -5.15
C VAL A 23 1.40 -8.54 -5.66
N ARG A 24 0.49 -8.92 -4.74
CA ARG A 24 -0.80 -9.51 -5.11
C ARG A 24 -1.75 -8.50 -5.74
N PHE A 25 -1.86 -7.31 -5.18
CA PHE A 25 -2.81 -6.28 -5.61
C PHE A 25 -2.39 -5.58 -6.90
N ILE A 26 -1.09 -5.37 -7.12
CA ILE A 26 -0.53 -4.90 -8.40
C ILE A 26 -0.92 -5.86 -9.53
N LYS A 27 -0.78 -7.18 -9.29
CA LYS A 27 -1.19 -8.20 -10.26
C LYS A 27 -2.70 -8.17 -10.52
N ALA A 28 -3.52 -7.99 -9.47
CA ALA A 28 -4.96 -7.87 -9.60
C ALA A 28 -5.39 -6.58 -10.35
N ALA A 29 -4.59 -5.51 -10.24
CA ALA A 29 -4.80 -4.25 -10.95
C ALA A 29 -4.49 -4.33 -12.45
N VAL A 30 -3.90 -5.45 -12.93
CA VAL A 30 -3.36 -5.60 -14.29
C VAL A 30 -2.41 -4.44 -14.61
N ALA A 31 -1.54 -4.12 -13.65
CA ALA A 31 -0.65 -2.98 -13.75
C ALA A 31 0.37 -3.18 -14.88
N ASP A 32 0.56 -2.12 -15.67
CA ASP A 32 1.75 -1.97 -16.49
C ASP A 32 2.95 -1.57 -15.62
N LYS A 33 4.13 -1.47 -16.23
CA LYS A 33 5.35 -1.20 -15.47
C LYS A 33 5.35 0.19 -14.83
N GLU A 34 4.69 1.16 -15.45
CA GLU A 34 4.56 2.51 -14.92
C GLU A 34 3.72 2.52 -13.64
N LEU A 35 2.52 1.89 -13.68
CA LEU A 35 1.67 1.77 -12.50
C LEU A 35 2.35 0.96 -11.39
N GLU A 36 3.01 -0.16 -11.72
CA GLU A 36 3.75 -0.95 -10.74
C GLU A 36 4.83 -0.12 -10.02
N ASN A 37 5.63 0.64 -10.77
CA ASN A 37 6.67 1.50 -10.18
C ASN A 37 6.06 2.59 -9.30
N MET A 38 4.96 3.22 -9.73
CA MET A 38 4.28 4.25 -8.94
C MET A 38 3.70 3.68 -7.64
N VAL A 39 3.15 2.47 -7.67
CA VAL A 39 2.66 1.77 -6.48
C VAL A 39 3.80 1.53 -5.49
N PHE A 40 4.93 0.99 -5.95
CA PHE A 40 6.09 0.75 -5.08
C PHE A 40 6.67 2.05 -4.54
N TYR A 41 6.79 3.09 -5.35
CA TYR A 41 7.25 4.40 -4.93
C TYR A 41 6.37 4.97 -3.80
N LEU A 42 5.04 4.98 -3.97
CA LEU A 42 4.13 5.48 -2.94
C LEU A 42 4.17 4.60 -1.67
N ALA A 43 4.29 3.29 -1.81
CA ALA A 43 4.42 2.38 -0.68
C ALA A 43 5.70 2.63 0.13
N GLU A 44 6.86 2.75 -0.53
CA GLU A 44 8.13 3.06 0.14
C GLU A 44 8.10 4.44 0.79
N LEU A 45 7.53 5.45 0.12
CA LEU A 45 7.34 6.77 0.69
C LEU A 45 6.46 6.73 1.95
N GLY A 46 5.36 5.98 1.90
CA GLY A 46 4.46 5.82 3.04
C GLY A 46 5.10 5.09 4.23
N LEU A 47 6.02 4.14 4.00
CA LEU A 47 6.74 3.43 5.07
C LEU A 47 7.64 4.37 5.89
N MET A 48 8.09 5.49 5.30
CA MET A 48 8.87 6.50 6.01
C MET A 48 8.03 7.39 6.93
N GLN A 49 6.70 7.34 6.81
CA GLN A 49 5.79 8.26 7.48
C GLN A 49 5.13 7.61 8.69
N TYR A 50 5.41 8.14 9.88
CA TYR A 50 4.86 7.63 11.14
C TYR A 50 3.33 7.56 11.16
N ALA A 51 2.67 8.53 10.50
CA ALA A 51 1.21 8.57 10.38
C ALA A 51 0.61 7.32 9.71
N MET A 52 1.36 6.61 8.87
CA MET A 52 0.87 5.43 8.16
C MET A 52 0.80 4.18 9.04
N LEU A 53 1.41 4.18 10.23
CA LEU A 53 1.35 3.06 11.18
C LEU A 53 -0.07 2.75 11.69
N GLN A 54 -1.01 3.68 11.54
CA GLN A 54 -2.41 3.47 11.93
C GLN A 54 -3.15 2.49 11.01
N TYR A 55 -2.64 2.23 9.81
CA TYR A 55 -3.27 1.33 8.84
C TYR A 55 -2.66 -0.07 8.87
N CYS A 56 -3.50 -1.09 8.72
CA CYS A 56 -3.00 -2.45 8.56
C CYS A 56 -2.29 -2.64 7.21
N PRO A 57 -1.35 -3.61 7.09
CA PRO A 57 -0.56 -3.81 5.87
C PRO A 57 -1.37 -3.99 4.58
N SER A 58 -2.55 -4.64 4.65
CA SER A 58 -3.41 -4.86 3.49
C SER A 58 -4.13 -3.59 3.03
N MET A 59 -4.66 -2.79 3.95
CA MET A 59 -5.29 -1.51 3.64
C MET A 59 -4.26 -0.52 3.07
N PHE A 60 -3.08 -0.47 3.66
CA PHE A 60 -1.96 0.33 3.16
C PHE A 60 -1.64 -0.05 1.71
N ALA A 61 -1.42 -1.34 1.43
CA ALA A 61 -1.12 -1.83 0.08
C ALA A 61 -2.23 -1.53 -0.94
N ALA A 62 -3.50 -1.75 -0.58
CA ALA A 62 -4.63 -1.46 -1.46
C ALA A 62 -4.74 0.06 -1.73
N SER A 63 -4.49 0.89 -0.72
CA SER A 63 -4.51 2.34 -0.84
C SER A 63 -3.36 2.88 -1.68
N SER A 64 -2.17 2.27 -1.61
CA SER A 64 -1.06 2.60 -2.53
C SER A 64 -1.42 2.30 -3.98
N VAL A 65 -2.12 1.19 -4.26
CA VAL A 65 -2.63 0.89 -5.61
C VAL A 65 -3.65 1.92 -6.07
N TYR A 66 -4.60 2.26 -5.21
CA TYR A 66 -5.61 3.26 -5.52
C TYR A 66 -4.99 4.66 -5.77
N ALA A 67 -4.08 5.10 -4.90
CA ALA A 67 -3.38 6.38 -5.03
C ALA A 67 -2.53 6.44 -6.31
N ALA A 68 -1.81 5.37 -6.65
CA ALA A 68 -1.04 5.30 -7.88
C ALA A 68 -1.93 5.38 -9.14
N LYS A 69 -3.08 4.68 -9.14
CA LYS A 69 -4.06 4.80 -10.23
C LYS A 69 -4.63 6.21 -10.33
N CYS A 70 -4.85 6.91 -9.21
CA CYS A 70 -5.27 8.31 -9.21
C CYS A 70 -4.20 9.22 -9.83
N ALA A 71 -2.95 9.11 -9.37
CA ALA A 71 -1.84 9.93 -9.85
C ALA A 71 -1.61 9.78 -11.37
N LEU A 72 -1.73 8.55 -11.88
CA LEU A 72 -1.57 8.24 -13.30
C LEU A 72 -2.86 8.39 -14.12
N LYS A 73 -3.97 8.85 -13.50
CA LYS A 73 -5.30 8.95 -14.14
C LYS A 73 -5.73 7.64 -14.82
N ASN A 74 -5.37 6.50 -14.22
CA ASN A 74 -5.61 5.16 -14.75
C ASN A 74 -7.04 4.69 -14.40
N THR A 75 -7.97 4.91 -15.33
CA THR A 75 -9.39 4.53 -15.16
C THR A 75 -9.68 3.11 -15.67
N PRO A 76 -10.59 2.36 -15.01
CA PRO A 76 -11.28 2.71 -13.76
C PRO A 76 -10.35 2.67 -12.55
N LEU A 77 -10.55 3.61 -11.61
CA LEU A 77 -9.72 3.74 -10.40
C LEU A 77 -9.87 2.55 -9.47
N TRP A 78 -11.10 2.08 -9.27
CA TRP A 78 -11.41 0.89 -8.49
C TRP A 78 -12.46 0.05 -9.22
N ASN A 79 -12.16 -1.22 -9.49
CA ASN A 79 -13.04 -2.13 -10.21
C ASN A 79 -13.42 -3.34 -9.34
N GLU A 80 -14.39 -4.13 -9.81
CA GLU A 80 -14.88 -5.28 -9.06
C GLU A 80 -13.79 -6.33 -8.81
N THR A 81 -12.83 -6.49 -9.74
CA THR A 81 -11.66 -7.35 -9.56
C THR A 81 -10.84 -6.93 -8.34
N LEU A 82 -10.50 -5.64 -8.23
CA LEU A 82 -9.74 -5.10 -7.10
C LEU A 82 -10.53 -5.20 -5.80
N LYS A 83 -11.83 -4.90 -5.82
CA LYS A 83 -12.70 -5.08 -4.65
C LYS A 83 -12.73 -6.53 -4.18
N ASN A 84 -12.82 -7.51 -5.09
CA ASN A 84 -12.84 -8.93 -4.76
C ASN A 84 -11.50 -9.43 -4.22
N TYR A 85 -10.37 -9.02 -4.80
CA TYR A 85 -9.05 -9.50 -4.37
C TYR A 85 -8.52 -8.79 -3.12
N THR A 86 -8.93 -7.54 -2.89
CA THR A 86 -8.49 -6.76 -1.72
C THR A 86 -9.45 -6.84 -0.54
N GLY A 87 -10.74 -7.08 -0.82
CA GLY A 87 -11.82 -7.01 0.16
C GLY A 87 -12.26 -5.59 0.52
N PHE A 88 -11.70 -4.55 -0.11
CA PHE A 88 -11.98 -3.15 0.22
C PHE A 88 -12.84 -2.45 -0.84
N CYS A 89 -13.79 -1.63 -0.38
CA CYS A 89 -14.41 -0.61 -1.23
C CYS A 89 -13.49 0.60 -1.39
N GLU A 90 -13.68 1.34 -2.48
CA GLU A 90 -13.04 2.63 -2.70
C GLU A 90 -13.18 3.57 -1.49
N CYS A 91 -14.39 3.62 -0.91
CA CYS A 91 -14.68 4.41 0.29
C CYS A 91 -13.73 4.19 1.48
N GLN A 92 -13.24 2.96 1.66
CA GLN A 92 -12.35 2.59 2.77
C GLN A 92 -10.89 2.98 2.51
N LEU A 93 -10.52 3.24 1.26
CA LEU A 93 -9.13 3.48 0.85
C LEU A 93 -8.81 4.97 0.73
N ILE A 94 -9.84 5.81 0.53
CA ILE A 94 -9.69 7.24 0.23
C ILE A 94 -8.84 7.97 1.29
N GLU A 95 -9.04 7.70 2.57
CA GLU A 95 -8.32 8.41 3.64
C GLU A 95 -6.82 8.08 3.62
N CYS A 96 -6.48 6.79 3.56
CA CYS A 96 -5.09 6.34 3.46
C CYS A 96 -4.44 6.79 2.14
N ALA A 97 -5.17 6.75 1.02
CA ALA A 97 -4.69 7.19 -0.28
C ALA A 97 -4.41 8.70 -0.33
N ARG A 98 -5.27 9.53 0.28
CA ARG A 98 -5.05 10.98 0.38
C ARG A 98 -3.79 11.32 1.18
N GLN A 99 -3.49 10.56 2.24
CA GLN A 99 -2.23 10.76 2.97
C GLN A 99 -1.01 10.41 2.11
N LEU A 100 -1.08 9.32 1.35
CA LEU A 100 -0.01 8.98 0.38
C LEU A 100 0.16 10.08 -0.68
N GLU A 101 -0.93 10.65 -1.17
CA GLU A 101 -0.91 11.77 -2.13
C GLU A 101 -0.32 13.05 -1.53
N SER A 102 -0.63 13.37 -0.27
CA SER A 102 -0.04 14.53 0.40
C SER A 102 1.46 14.37 0.56
N PHE A 103 1.93 13.19 0.99
CA PHE A 103 3.38 12.92 1.08
C PHE A 103 4.06 12.97 -0.28
N HIS A 104 3.41 12.47 -1.33
CA HIS A 104 3.94 12.55 -2.69
C HIS A 104 4.11 14.00 -3.14
N SER A 105 3.11 14.85 -2.84
CA SER A 105 3.13 16.27 -3.19
C SER A 105 4.22 17.05 -2.43
N GLU A 106 4.52 16.67 -1.19
CA GLU A 106 5.60 17.27 -0.38
C GLU A 106 7.01 16.83 -0.83
N ALA A 107 7.11 15.66 -1.46
CA ALA A 107 8.38 15.10 -1.92
C ALA A 107 8.77 15.50 -3.35
N ALA A 108 7.84 16.12 -4.11
CA ALA A 108 8.03 16.58 -5.50
C ALA A 108 8.53 18.02 -5.57
#